data_AF-A0A7X0G9P1-F1
#
_entry.id   AF-A0A7X0G9P1-F1
#
_cell.length_a   1.000
_cell.length_b   1.000
_cell.length_c   1.000
_cell.angle_alpha   90.00
_cell.angle_beta   90.00
_cell.angle_gamma   90.00
#
_symmetry.space_group_name_H-M   'P 1'
#
loop_
_entity.id
_entity.type
_entity.pdbx_description
1 polymer ?
#
loop_
_entity_poly.entity_id
_entity_poly.type
_entity_poly.pdbx_seq_one_letter_code
_entity_poly.pdbx_strand_id
1 'polypeptide(L)'
;MPRSNRPRRTESAKASWKRTGESPELDLERARSGIARRESAPDGDWMVRTMTARNAEKTYICPGCSMAITPGVAHLVVWSETHLFGEAAGLAERRHWHNNCWTGRTYRYR
;
A
#
# COMPACT_ATOMS: atom_id res chain seq x y z
N MET A 1 -13.63 -16.39 -50.43
CA MET A 1 -13.49 -14.94 -50.20
C MET A 1 -13.61 -14.66 -48.70
N PRO A 2 -12.54 -14.22 -48.01
CA PRO A 2 -12.63 -13.84 -46.59
C PRO A 2 -13.19 -12.42 -46.44
N ARG A 3 -14.13 -12.22 -45.51
CA ARG A 3 -14.75 -10.91 -45.26
C ARG A 3 -13.93 -10.15 -44.20
N SER A 4 -13.31 -9.04 -44.60
CA SER A 4 -12.50 -8.21 -43.69
C SER A 4 -13.39 -7.41 -42.75
N ASN A 5 -13.51 -7.84 -41.49
CA ASN A 5 -14.25 -7.12 -40.46
C ASN A 5 -13.30 -6.19 -39.67
N ARG A 6 -12.97 -5.04 -40.25
CA ARG A 6 -12.08 -4.04 -39.62
C ARG A 6 -12.91 -2.91 -39.00
N PRO A 7 -13.09 -2.85 -37.66
CA PRO A 7 -13.84 -1.77 -37.04
C PRO A 7 -13.13 -0.42 -37.27
N ARG A 8 -13.91 0.62 -37.55
CA ARG A 8 -13.39 1.97 -37.77
C ARG A 8 -12.77 2.50 -36.48
N ARG A 9 -11.52 2.95 -36.55
CA ARG A 9 -10.86 3.74 -35.51
C ARG A 9 -11.58 5.09 -35.42
N THR A 10 -12.40 5.29 -34.40
CA THR A 10 -12.94 6.61 -34.08
C THR A 10 -11.83 7.47 -33.52
N GLU A 11 -11.48 8.52 -34.25
CA GLU A 11 -10.63 9.58 -33.70
C GLU A 11 -11.46 10.43 -32.72
N SER A 12 -10.78 11.10 -31.79
CA SER A 12 -11.35 11.97 -30.74
C SER A 12 -11.82 11.30 -29.45
N ALA A 13 -10.85 11.00 -28.59
CA ALA A 13 -10.99 11.17 -27.15
C ALA A 13 -9.65 11.60 -26.53
N LYS A 14 -9.10 12.74 -26.99
CA LYS A 14 -8.06 13.45 -26.23
C LYS A 14 -8.71 14.08 -25.00
N ALA A 15 -9.05 13.24 -24.02
CA ALA A 15 -9.61 13.64 -22.75
C ALA A 15 -8.56 14.51 -22.04
N SER A 16 -8.74 15.82 -22.15
CA SER A 16 -7.87 16.82 -21.56
C SER A 16 -7.86 16.63 -20.04
N TRP A 17 -6.78 16.06 -19.51
CA TRP A 17 -6.52 16.07 -18.08
C TRP A 17 -6.26 17.53 -17.66
N LYS A 18 -7.36 18.23 -17.36
CA LYS A 18 -7.33 19.51 -16.66
C LYS A 18 -6.61 19.29 -15.34
N ARG A 19 -5.36 19.76 -15.27
CA ARG A 19 -4.64 19.96 -14.01
C ARG A 19 -5.37 21.04 -13.21
N THR A 20 -6.32 20.64 -12.40
CA THR A 20 -6.68 21.41 -11.19
C THR A 20 -5.51 21.23 -10.23
N GLY A 21 -4.78 22.30 -9.95
CA GLY A 21 -3.55 22.23 -9.16
C GLY A 21 -3.85 22.11 -7.66
N GLU A 22 -3.77 20.89 -7.12
CA GLU A 22 -3.59 20.57 -5.70
C GLU A 22 -3.31 19.05 -5.55
N SER A 23 -2.16 18.53 -5.07
CA SER A 23 -0.83 19.12 -4.83
C SER A 23 0.24 18.08 -5.24
N PRO A 24 1.40 18.45 -5.84
CA PRO A 24 2.39 17.47 -6.31
C PRO A 24 3.14 16.73 -5.18
N GLU A 25 3.09 17.23 -3.94
CA GLU A 25 3.81 16.66 -2.79
C GLU A 25 3.22 15.32 -2.32
N LEU A 26 1.88 15.21 -2.28
CA LEU A 26 1.16 13.99 -1.92
C LEU A 26 1.40 12.85 -2.94
N ASP A 27 1.55 13.20 -4.22
CA ASP A 27 1.83 12.24 -5.29
C ASP A 27 3.27 11.71 -5.19
N LEU A 28 4.24 12.59 -4.89
CA LEU A 28 5.64 12.21 -4.68
C LEU A 28 5.86 11.37 -3.41
N GLU A 29 5.19 11.68 -2.29
CA GLU A 29 5.29 10.87 -1.08
C GLU A 29 4.65 9.49 -1.28
N ARG A 30 3.51 9.43 -2.00
CA ARG A 30 2.83 8.18 -2.40
C ARG A 30 3.67 7.36 -3.38
N ALA A 31 4.31 8.00 -4.36
CA ALA A 31 5.20 7.35 -5.32
C ALA A 31 6.46 6.78 -4.65
N ARG A 32 7.06 7.53 -3.70
CA ARG A 32 8.21 7.08 -2.91
C ARG A 32 7.87 5.96 -1.92
N SER A 33 6.70 6.05 -1.30
CA SER A 33 6.27 5.09 -0.26
C SER A 33 5.60 3.84 -0.81
N GLY A 34 5.18 3.85 -2.07
CA GLY A 34 4.39 2.77 -2.68
C GLY A 34 2.88 2.88 -2.40
N ILE A 35 2.10 2.23 -3.26
CA ILE A 35 0.64 2.13 -3.11
C ILE A 35 0.34 1.14 -2.00
N ALA A 36 -0.45 1.57 -1.01
CA ALA A 36 -0.98 0.70 0.01
C ALA A 36 -2.20 -0.08 -0.52
N ARG A 37 -2.26 -1.38 -0.20
CA ARG A 37 -3.38 -2.29 -0.52
C ARG A 37 -4.20 -2.55 0.74
N ARG A 38 -5.52 -2.60 0.60
CA ARG A 38 -6.43 -3.04 1.66
C ARG A 38 -6.42 -4.57 1.76
N GLU A 39 -6.35 -5.09 2.98
CA GLU A 39 -6.47 -6.51 3.31
C GLU A 39 -7.45 -6.67 4.48
N SER A 40 -8.62 -7.20 4.18
CA SER A 40 -9.63 -7.58 5.18
C SER A 40 -9.26 -8.92 5.81
N ALA A 41 -9.35 -8.99 7.14
CA ALA A 41 -9.04 -10.19 7.92
C ALA A 41 -9.97 -10.30 9.14
N PRO A 42 -10.05 -11.47 9.83
CA PRO A 42 -10.92 -11.63 11.00
C PRO A 42 -10.58 -10.72 12.18
N ASP A 43 -9.40 -10.11 12.21
CA ASP A 43 -8.95 -9.12 13.20
C ASP A 43 -9.20 -7.66 12.77
N GLY A 44 -9.72 -7.42 11.56
CA GLY A 44 -10.11 -6.10 11.05
C GLY A 44 -9.67 -5.83 9.61
N ASP A 45 -9.95 -4.61 9.13
CA ASP A 45 -9.46 -4.10 7.86
C ASP A 45 -8.12 -3.38 8.03
N TRP A 46 -7.14 -3.83 7.24
CA TRP A 46 -5.75 -3.37 7.31
C TRP A 46 -5.30 -2.74 6.00
N MET A 47 -4.57 -1.64 6.10
CA MET A 47 -3.82 -1.07 4.99
C MET A 47 -2.38 -1.56 5.07
N VAL A 48 -1.91 -2.21 4.01
CA VAL A 48 -0.61 -2.88 3.91
C VAL A 48 0.20 -2.22 2.80
N ARG A 49 1.42 -1.81 3.11
CA ARG A 49 2.31 -1.12 2.16
C ARG A 49 3.70 -1.75 2.16
N THR A 50 4.21 -2.09 0.99
CA THR A 50 5.55 -2.67 0.84
C THR A 50 6.62 -1.60 1.01
N MET A 51 7.50 -1.78 1.99
CA MET A 51 8.71 -1.00 2.15
C MET A 51 9.87 -1.68 1.43
N THR A 52 10.48 -0.98 0.47
CA THR A 52 11.65 -1.51 -0.25
C THR A 52 12.89 -1.47 0.63
N ALA A 53 13.86 -2.35 0.35
CA ALA A 53 15.17 -2.37 1.01
C ALA A 53 15.86 -0.99 1.03
N ARG A 54 15.73 -0.23 -0.07
CA ARG A 54 16.31 1.12 -0.20
C ARG A 54 15.69 2.14 0.76
N ASN A 55 14.41 2.02 1.05
CA ASN A 55 13.67 2.95 1.91
C ASN A 55 13.64 2.48 3.39
N ALA A 56 14.15 1.28 3.67
CA ALA A 56 14.27 0.72 5.02
C ALA A 56 15.53 1.26 5.70
N GLU A 57 15.50 2.53 6.13
CA GLU A 57 16.65 3.20 6.75
C GLU A 57 16.72 3.06 8.28
N LYS A 58 15.63 2.62 8.92
CA LYS A 58 15.48 2.57 10.38
C LYS A 58 15.16 1.16 10.86
N THR A 59 15.68 0.82 12.04
CA THR A 59 15.36 -0.44 12.74
C THR A 59 13.98 -0.36 13.39
N TYR A 60 13.17 -1.41 13.22
CA TYR A 60 11.87 -1.55 13.89
C TYR A 60 11.71 -2.96 14.47
N ILE A 61 10.81 -3.14 15.45
CA ILE A 61 10.51 -4.47 16.02
C ILE A 61 9.25 -5.05 15.35
N CYS A 62 9.35 -6.29 14.86
CA CYS A 62 8.25 -6.98 14.20
C CYS A 62 7.28 -7.60 15.24
N PRO A 63 5.98 -7.23 15.26
CA PRO A 63 5.04 -7.75 16.25
C PRO A 63 4.83 -9.28 16.22
N GLY A 64 4.96 -9.91 15.05
CA GLY A 64 4.73 -11.34 14.88
C GLY A 64 5.84 -12.26 15.39
N CYS A 65 7.07 -11.75 15.57
CA CYS A 65 8.21 -12.54 16.02
C CYS A 65 9.09 -11.87 17.08
N SER A 66 8.79 -10.62 17.46
CA SER A 66 9.56 -9.78 18.39
C SER A 66 11.03 -9.52 18.00
N MET A 67 11.41 -9.84 16.75
CA MET A 67 12.77 -9.62 16.22
C MET A 67 12.88 -8.25 15.54
N ALA A 68 14.09 -7.71 15.50
CA ALA A 68 14.40 -6.46 14.80
C ALA A 68 14.43 -6.66 13.28
N ILE A 69 13.66 -5.83 12.57
CA ILE A 69 13.81 -5.56 11.13
C ILE A 69 14.96 -4.55 11.01
N THR A 70 16.12 -4.97 10.50
CA THR A 70 17.29 -4.10 10.33
C THR A 70 17.17 -3.21 9.08
N PRO A 71 17.92 -2.10 9.00
CA PRO A 71 18.02 -1.33 7.78
C PRO A 71 18.46 -2.18 6.58
N GLY A 72 17.96 -1.85 5.38
CA GLY A 72 18.18 -2.62 4.16
C GLY A 72 17.26 -3.84 3.98
N VAL A 73 16.46 -4.22 4.98
CA VAL A 73 15.51 -5.35 4.87
C VAL A 73 14.18 -4.87 4.27
N ALA A 74 13.76 -5.47 3.15
CA ALA A 74 12.44 -5.25 2.58
C ALA A 74 11.35 -5.88 3.48
N HIS A 75 10.35 -5.08 3.86
CA HIS A 75 9.36 -5.43 4.88
C HIS A 75 8.02 -4.75 4.59
N LEU A 76 7.00 -5.02 5.39
CA LEU A 76 5.66 -4.42 5.25
C LEU A 76 5.41 -3.40 6.34
N VAL A 77 4.76 -2.30 5.98
CA VAL A 77 4.18 -1.32 6.91
C VAL A 77 2.68 -1.51 6.90
N VAL A 78 2.11 -1.70 8.08
CA VAL A 78 0.71 -2.07 8.29
C VAL A 78 0.06 -1.10 9.27
N TRP A 79 -1.12 -0.61 8.96
CA TRP A 79 -1.97 0.12 9.90
C TRP A 79 -3.43 -0.30 9.76
N SER A 80 -4.23 -0.07 10.80
CA SER A 80 -5.68 -0.27 10.73
C SER A 80 -6.29 0.84 9.88
N GLU A 81 -7.21 0.46 8.98
CA GLU A 81 -8.01 1.44 8.23
C GLU A 81 -9.10 2.04 9.12
N THR A 82 -9.79 1.19 9.88
CA THR A 82 -10.92 1.51 10.75
C THR A 82 -10.47 2.04 12.13
N HIS A 83 -9.42 2.87 12.17
CA HIS A 83 -8.96 3.45 13.44
C HIS A 83 -10.00 4.43 14.01
N LEU A 84 -10.24 4.39 15.32
CA LEU A 84 -11.30 5.17 15.99
C LEU A 84 -11.17 6.69 15.79
N PHE A 85 -9.95 7.17 15.53
CA PHE A 85 -9.65 8.59 15.27
C PHE A 85 -9.38 8.88 13.77
N GLY A 86 -9.79 7.97 12.87
CA GLY A 86 -9.65 8.11 11.42
C GLY A 86 -8.29 7.66 10.85
N GLU A 87 -8.20 7.62 9.51
CA GLU A 87 -7.06 7.04 8.78
C GLU A 87 -5.69 7.63 9.17
N ALA A 88 -5.64 8.93 9.48
CA ALA A 88 -4.41 9.63 9.87
C ALA A 88 -3.85 9.11 11.21
N ALA A 89 -4.72 8.75 12.16
CA ALA A 89 -4.31 8.15 13.43
C ALA A 89 -3.83 6.71 13.23
N GLY A 90 -4.49 5.94 12.36
CA GLY A 90 -4.00 4.62 11.92
C GLY A 90 -2.59 4.70 11.35
N LEU A 91 -2.35 5.65 10.43
CA LEU A 91 -1.03 5.92 9.85
C LEU A 91 0.04 6.30 10.90
N ALA A 92 -0.33 7.04 11.95
CA ALA A 92 0.58 7.36 13.05
C ALA A 92 0.97 6.12 13.88
N GLU A 93 0.03 5.20 14.10
CA GLU A 93 0.24 3.94 14.83
C GLU A 93 0.76 2.77 13.96
N ARG A 94 1.26 3.07 12.75
CA ARG A 94 1.76 2.06 11.80
C ARG A 94 2.82 1.12 12.38
N ARG A 95 2.64 -0.18 12.15
CA ARG A 95 3.50 -1.27 12.63
C ARG A 95 4.30 -1.85 11.47
N HIS A 96 5.52 -2.28 11.76
CA HIS A 96 6.46 -2.79 10.75
C HIS A 96 6.56 -4.31 10.90
N TRP A 97 6.38 -5.06 9.81
CA TRP A 97 6.30 -6.52 9.81
C TRP A 97 7.24 -7.14 8.77
N HIS A 98 7.93 -8.22 9.11
CA HIS A 98 8.51 -9.09 8.09
C HIS A 98 7.41 -9.66 7.20
N ASN A 99 7.67 -9.80 5.90
CA ASN A 99 6.70 -10.36 4.92
C ASN A 99 6.11 -11.69 5.41
N ASN A 100 6.96 -12.65 5.80
CA ASN A 100 6.54 -13.97 6.26
C ASN A 100 5.72 -13.90 7.56
N CYS A 101 6.04 -12.98 8.47
CA CYS A 101 5.30 -12.80 9.72
C CYS A 101 3.91 -12.19 9.50
N TRP A 102 3.75 -11.34 8.48
CA TRP A 102 2.44 -10.79 8.11
C TRP A 102 1.54 -11.83 7.45
N THR A 103 2.07 -12.56 6.46
CA THR A 103 1.32 -13.61 5.74
C THR A 103 1.00 -14.80 6.63
N GLY A 104 1.92 -15.19 7.52
CA GLY A 104 1.75 -16.30 8.47
C GLY A 104 1.12 -15.90 9.80
N ARG A 105 0.56 -14.69 9.96
CA ARG A 105 -0.03 -14.26 11.24
C ARG A 105 -1.26 -15.10 11.57
N THR A 106 -1.38 -15.52 12.83
CA THR A 106 -2.55 -16.27 13.29
C THR A 106 -3.67 -15.30 13.68
N TYR A 107 -4.76 -15.33 12.93
CA TYR A 107 -5.98 -14.62 13.30
C TYR A 107 -6.60 -15.29 14.52
N ARG A 108 -6.77 -14.54 15.61
CA ARG A 108 -7.52 -14.99 16.77
C ARG A 108 -8.96 -14.49 16.61
N TYR A 109 -9.86 -15.41 16.25
CA TYR A 109 -11.28 -15.20 16.47
C TYR A 109 -11.49 -14.95 17.97
N ARG A 110 -12.23 -13.88 18.29
CA ARG A 110 -12.44 -13.40 19.66
C ARG A 110 -13.91 -13.56 20.05
#